data_AF-A0A0A0I216-F1
#
_entry.id   AF-A0A0A0I216-F1
#
_cell.length_a   1.000
_cell.length_b   1.000
_cell.length_c   1.000
_cell.angle_alpha   90.00
_cell.angle_beta   90.00
_cell.angle_gamma   90.00
#
_symmetry.space_group_name_H-M   'P 1'
#
loop_
_entity.id
_entity.type
_entity.pdbx_description
1 polymer ?
#
loop_
_entity_poly.entity_id
_entity_poly.type
_entity_poly.pdbx_seq_one_letter_code
_entity_poly.pdbx_strand_id
1 'polypeptide(L)'
;MLSAEKLKFLRLLHNLTQQDVAEKMGCKRTYISMIENRKENYSEEWHDRYVNVIYQVAEEKKQEQQEKAIEICKGVEENIKQNQNQNKNK
;
A
#
# COMPACT_ATOMS: atom_id res chain seq x y z
N MET A 1 18.09 12.72 9.49
CA MET A 1 16.72 12.62 8.93
C MET A 1 16.71 12.89 7.44
N LEU A 2 15.83 12.22 6.70
CA LEU A 2 15.54 12.53 5.30
C LEU A 2 14.93 13.94 5.19
N SER A 3 15.17 14.63 4.07
CA SER A 3 14.46 15.88 3.77
C SER A 3 13.00 15.61 3.42
N ALA A 4 12.13 16.62 3.52
CA ALA A 4 10.72 16.52 3.13
C ALA A 4 10.52 15.95 1.70
N GLU A 5 11.35 16.36 0.75
CA GLU A 5 11.36 15.83 -0.62
C GLU A 5 11.72 14.34 -0.67
N LYS A 6 12.71 13.91 0.13
CA LYS A 6 13.10 12.50 0.22
C LYS A 6 12.01 11.66 0.88
N LEU A 7 11.30 12.19 1.87
CA LEU A 7 10.13 11.52 2.48
C LEU A 7 8.99 11.35 1.47
N LYS A 8 8.69 12.40 0.69
CA LYS A 8 7.72 12.34 -0.40
C LYS A 8 8.13 11.32 -1.47
N PHE A 9 9.40 11.35 -1.86
CA PHE A 9 9.94 10.40 -2.82
C PHE A 9 9.83 8.95 -2.33
N LEU A 10 10.19 8.68 -1.07
CA LEU A 10 10.06 7.36 -0.47
C LEU A 10 8.60 6.86 -0.51
N ARG A 11 7.64 7.71 -0.14
CA ARG A 11 6.21 7.35 -0.21
C ARG A 11 5.79 6.99 -1.64
N LEU A 12 6.19 7.80 -2.62
CA LEU A 12 5.85 7.58 -4.02
C LEU A 12 6.53 6.34 -4.60
N LEU A 13 7.76 6.04 -4.19
CA LEU A 13 8.49 4.83 -4.59
C LEU A 13 7.72 3.55 -4.20
N HIS A 14 7.02 3.59 -3.06
CA HIS A 14 6.16 2.50 -2.59
C HIS A 14 4.71 2.57 -3.10
N ASN A 15 4.41 3.45 -4.07
CA ASN A 15 3.06 3.65 -4.62
C ASN A 15 1.99 3.97 -3.55
N LEU A 16 2.39 4.63 -2.47
CA LEU A 16 1.47 5.01 -1.39
C LEU A 16 0.93 6.41 -1.61
N THR A 17 -0.35 6.61 -1.30
CA THR A 17 -0.97 7.94 -1.25
C THR A 17 -0.68 8.62 0.08
N GLN A 18 -0.84 9.94 0.14
CA GLN A 18 -0.76 10.67 1.41
C GLN A 18 -1.85 10.23 2.40
N GLN A 19 -2.98 9.75 1.89
CA GLN A 19 -4.10 9.27 2.70
C GLN A 19 -3.72 7.94 3.39
N ASP A 20 -3.13 7.00 2.65
CA ASP A 20 -2.68 5.71 3.20
C ASP A 20 -1.75 5.91 4.42
N VAL A 21 -0.80 6.84 4.28
CA VAL A 21 0.14 7.14 5.37
C VAL A 21 -0.55 7.89 6.51
N ALA A 22 -1.44 8.82 6.21
CA ALA A 22 -2.14 9.60 7.22
C ALA A 22 -3.03 8.73 8.13
N GLU A 23 -3.72 7.76 7.55
CA GLU A 23 -4.55 6.79 8.28
C GLU A 23 -3.73 6.01 9.30
N LYS A 24 -2.56 5.49 8.87
CA LYS A 24 -1.69 4.72 9.76
C LYS A 24 -0.96 5.60 10.79
N MET A 25 -0.63 6.83 10.43
CA MET A 25 -0.07 7.82 11.36
C MET A 25 -1.10 8.36 12.35
N GLY A 26 -2.40 8.14 12.13
CA GLY A 26 -3.47 8.69 12.96
C GLY A 26 -3.59 10.22 12.84
N CYS A 27 -3.32 10.77 11.65
CA CYS A 27 -3.39 12.20 11.40
C CYS A 27 -4.19 12.53 10.13
N LYS A 28 -4.35 13.82 9.82
CA LYS A 28 -5.03 14.25 8.59
C LYS A 28 -4.09 14.18 7.38
N ARG A 29 -4.60 13.82 6.21
CA ARG A 29 -3.87 13.88 4.92
C ARG A 29 -3.21 15.24 4.66
N THR A 30 -3.89 16.32 5.02
CA THR A 30 -3.36 17.67 4.89
C THR A 30 -2.10 17.88 5.70
N TYR A 31 -1.97 17.25 6.87
CA TYR A 31 -0.77 17.31 7.68
C TYR A 31 0.43 16.66 6.97
N ILE A 32 0.25 15.45 6.43
CA ILE A 32 1.28 14.80 5.59
C ILE A 32 1.68 15.71 4.41
N SER A 33 0.71 16.31 3.73
CA SER A 33 0.99 17.23 2.63
C SER A 33 1.78 18.46 3.07
N MET A 34 1.49 19.05 4.24
CA MET A 34 2.24 20.21 4.74
C MET A 34 3.70 19.83 5.01
N ILE A 35 3.94 18.69 5.66
CA ILE A 35 5.29 18.18 5.94
C ILE A 35 6.07 17.94 4.65
N GLU A 36 5.50 17.18 3.71
CA GLU A 36 6.15 16.83 2.44
C GLU A 36 6.47 18.04 1.55
N ASN A 37 5.73 19.13 1.71
CA ASN A 37 5.92 20.38 0.97
C ASN A 37 6.66 21.45 1.79
N ARG A 38 7.34 21.07 2.89
CA ARG A 38 8.14 21.97 3.74
C ARG A 38 7.35 23.13 4.36
N LYS A 39 6.03 22.97 4.51
CA LYS A 39 5.14 23.97 5.12
C LYS A 39 5.00 23.82 6.63
N GLU A 40 5.48 22.71 7.18
CA GLU A 40 5.42 22.37 8.60
C GLU A 40 6.70 21.60 8.98
N ASN A 41 7.17 21.79 10.21
CA ASN A 41 8.34 21.08 10.74
C ASN A 41 7.93 19.78 11.43
N TYR A 42 8.87 18.87 11.64
CA TYR A 42 8.66 17.61 12.34
C TYR A 42 9.85 17.25 13.23
N SER A 43 9.59 16.44 14.24
CA SER A 43 10.62 15.88 15.13
C SER A 43 11.27 14.64 14.52
N GLU A 44 12.38 14.20 15.13
CA GLU A 44 13.04 12.93 14.81
C GLU A 44 12.11 11.74 14.98
N GLU A 45 11.41 11.68 16.10
CA GLU A 45 10.45 10.63 16.39
C GLU A 45 9.36 10.54 15.32
N TRP A 46 8.87 11.71 14.86
CA TRP A 46 7.87 11.75 13.80
C TRP A 46 8.44 11.25 12.48
N HIS A 47 9.67 11.64 12.14
CA HIS A 47 10.38 11.16 10.96
C HIS A 47 10.49 9.64 10.96
N ASP A 48 10.96 9.05 12.07
CA ASP A 48 11.18 7.62 12.17
C ASP A 48 9.87 6.85 12.10
N ARG A 49 8.83 7.36 12.76
CA ARG A 49 7.48 6.82 12.66
C ARG A 49 6.96 6.85 11.22
N TYR A 50 7.15 7.96 10.51
CA TYR A 50 6.72 8.11 9.12
C TYR A 50 7.40 7.10 8.18
N VAL A 51 8.72 6.93 8.32
CA VAL A 51 9.49 5.94 7.53
C VAL A 51 9.02 4.52 7.81
N ASN A 52 8.85 4.16 9.08
CA ASN A 52 8.36 2.83 9.48
C ASN A 52 6.94 2.56 8.95
N VAL A 53 6.06 3.56 9.02
CA VAL A 53 4.70 3.47 8.46
C VAL A 53 4.72 3.24 6.96
N ILE A 54 5.60 3.90 6.20
CA ILE A 54 5.71 3.65 4.75
C ILE A 54 6.03 2.18 4.49
N TYR A 55 7.06 1.63 5.14
CA TYR A 55 7.43 0.23 4.92
C TYR A 55 6.34 -0.74 5.37
N GLN A 56 5.67 -0.46 6.50
CA GLN A 56 4.57 -1.27 6.98
C GLN A 56 3.40 -1.30 5.98
N VAL A 57 2.92 -0.13 5.55
CA VAL A 57 1.77 -0.04 4.63
C VAL A 57 2.13 -0.61 3.25
N ALA A 58 3.36 -0.44 2.80
CA ALA A 58 3.83 -1.03 1.55
C ALA A 58 3.77 -2.57 1.59
N GLU A 59 4.20 -3.18 2.70
CA GLU A 59 4.13 -4.63 2.86
C GLU A 59 2.69 -5.13 3.00
N GLU A 60 1.85 -4.43 3.77
CA GLU A 60 0.42 -4.74 3.89
C GLU A 60 -0.28 -4.74 2.52
N LYS A 61 -0.04 -3.71 1.68
CA LYS A 61 -0.61 -3.64 0.33
C LYS A 61 -0.09 -4.73 -0.61
N LYS A 62 1.18 -5.11 -0.47
CA LYS A 62 1.77 -6.19 -1.27
C LYS A 62 1.12 -7.54 -0.92
N GLN A 63 0.89 -7.81 0.36
CA GLN A 63 0.20 -9.03 0.81
C GLN A 63 -1.24 -9.07 0.31
N GLU A 64 -1.98 -7.96 0.44
CA GLU A 64 -3.34 -7.84 -0.08
C GLU A 64 -3.43 -8.12 -1.60
N GLN A 65 -2.47 -7.61 -2.37
CA GLN A 65 -2.40 -7.87 -3.82
C GLN A 65 -2.11 -9.35 -4.14
N GLN A 66 -1.24 -9.99 -3.36
CA GLN A 66 -0.92 -11.41 -3.52
C GLN A 66 -2.13 -12.28 -3.20
N GLU A 67 -2.84 -12.00 -2.10
CA GLU A 67 -4.04 -12.73 -1.71
C GLU A 67 -5.14 -12.64 -2.78
N LYS A 68 -5.40 -11.43 -3.29
CA LYS A 68 -6.34 -11.20 -4.39
C LYS A 68 -5.95 -11.96 -5.65
N ALA A 69 -4.66 -11.98 -6.00
CA ALA A 69 -4.18 -12.73 -7.16
C ALA A 69 -4.40 -14.24 -7.00
N ILE A 70 -4.14 -14.79 -5.81
CA ILE A 70 -4.37 -16.21 -5.49
C ILE A 70 -5.85 -16.57 -5.60
N GLU A 71 -6.74 -15.73 -5.07
CA GLU A 71 -8.20 -15.92 -5.15
C GLU A 71 -8.68 -15.99 -6.60
N ILE A 72 -8.22 -15.06 -7.44
CA ILE A 72 -8.53 -15.05 -8.87
C ILE A 72 -8.06 -16.34 -9.55
N CYS A 73 -6.82 -16.79 -9.29
CA CYS A 73 -6.30 -18.03 -9.86
C CYS A 73 -7.14 -19.25 -9.49
N LYS A 74 -7.55 -19.38 -8.23
CA LYS A 74 -8.43 -20.47 -7.76
C LYS A 74 -9.77 -20.48 -8.48
N GLY A 75 -10.40 -19.31 -8.61
CA GLY A 75 -11.67 -19.19 -9.33
C GLY A 75 -11.57 -19.60 -10.80
N VAL A 76 -10.46 -19.28 -11.47
CA VAL A 76 -10.22 -19.72 -12.85
C VAL A 76 -10.07 -21.25 -12.94
N GLU A 77 -9.32 -21.87 -12.04
CA GLU A 77 -9.13 -23.33 -12.02
C GLU A 77 -10.46 -24.08 -11.83
N GLU A 78 -11.32 -23.61 -10.93
CA GLU A 78 -12.63 -24.22 -10.68
C GLU A 78 -13.52 -24.15 -11.92
N ASN A 79 -13.56 -23.00 -12.60
CA ASN A 79 -14.32 -22.82 -13.84
C ASN A 79 -13.81 -23.73 -14.97
N ILE A 80 -12.49 -23.94 -15.09
CA ILE A 80 -11.91 -24.85 -16.08
C ILE A 80 -12.36 -26.30 -15.80
N LYS A 81 -12.31 -26.75 -14.54
CA LYS A 81 -12.73 -28.10 -14.14
C LYS A 81 -14.20 -28.36 -14.45
N GLN A 82 -15.08 -27.38 -14.20
CA GLN A 82 -16.51 -27.50 -14.51
C GLN A 82 -16.77 -27.63 -16.01
N ASN A 83 -16.12 -26.81 -16.84
CA ASN A 83 -16.26 -26.86 -18.29
C ASN A 83 -15.75 -28.18 -18.90
N GLN A 84 -14.66 -28.75 -18.38
CA GLN A 84 -14.15 -30.04 -18.84
C GLN A 84 -15.09 -31.22 -18.52
N ASN A 85 -15.78 -31.17 -17.37
CA ASN A 85 -16.74 -32.20 -16.98
C ASN A 85 -18.04 -32.13 -17.81
N GLN A 86 -18.49 -30.94 -18.19
CA GLN A 86 -19.68 -30.78 -19.05
C GLN A 86 -19.46 -31.29 -20.49
N ASN A 87 -18.24 -31.18 -21.02
CA ASN A 87 -17.90 -31.66 -22.36
C ASN A 87 -17.68 -33.18 -22.46
N LYS A 88 -17.45 -33.88 -21.34
CA LYS A 88 -17.30 -35.36 -21.32
C LYS A 88 -18.63 -36.12 -21.27
N ASN A 89 -19.73 -35.43 -20.97
CA ASN A 89 -21.06 -36.02 -20.83
C ASN A 89 -21.99 -35.72 -22.03
N LYS A 90 -21.44 -35.21 -23.14
CA LYS A 90 -22.09 -35.05 -24.45
C LYS A 90 -21.45 -36.01 -25.44
#